data_AF-A0A139DFM2-F1
#
_entry.id   AF-A0A139DFM2-F1
#
_cell.length_a   1.000
_cell.length_b   1.000
_cell.length_c   1.000
_cell.angle_alpha   90.00
_cell.angle_beta   90.00
_cell.angle_gamma   90.00
#
_symmetry.space_group_name_H-M   'P 1'
#
loop_
_entity.id
_entity.type
_entity.pdbx_description
1 polymer ?
#
loop_
_entity_poly.entity_id
_entity_poly.type
_entity_poly.pdbx_seq_one_letter_code
_entity_poly.pdbx_strand_id
1 'polypeptide(L)'
;MTDLVKENPPSVVETPYSPQRVATDLMATIKDIEEAIEDSGEAIKEVEGRGFLKRTFSSSSKDLVTISGSQNKINDLMLSLIQEIITLNAMSYSYLAAVQAEFQKSVKEGWVDSEGRFQELSESGEAFATTASDIFGKIIEGSRSTRDKIDLNSTRIEDIHQFLEQKTTLDEQQSQDIASLKSALREKSTIIEQQSQQVKSLAEALQSKKTLITEQSQQLQEMRRLLEEQESVDGQHAQKLIELVDDLQQKEAQGASRDSAILGLNEVVEGLVSRLDNLQKRSQTLVAVSAMLGVCTVGLAVGFGLVVSGVL
;
A
#
# COMPACT_ATOMS: atom_id res chain seq x y z
N MET A 1 -82.50 32.27 3.36
CA MET A 1 -81.19 31.98 2.74
C MET A 1 -80.42 33.30 2.70
N THR A 2 -79.88 33.71 3.85
CA THR A 2 -78.96 34.85 4.01
C THR A 2 -78.43 34.80 5.45
N ASP A 3 -77.59 33.80 5.72
CA ASP A 3 -76.73 33.83 6.90
C ASP A 3 -75.59 34.79 6.59
N LEU A 4 -75.75 36.04 7.01
CA LEU A 4 -74.67 37.02 7.08
C LEU A 4 -73.70 36.53 8.16
N VAL A 5 -72.57 36.00 7.70
CA VAL A 5 -71.38 35.75 8.49
C VAL A 5 -71.07 37.03 9.28
N LYS A 6 -71.32 36.99 10.59
CA LYS A 6 -70.70 37.91 11.54
C LYS A 6 -69.19 37.63 11.48
N GLU A 7 -68.48 38.29 10.59
CA GLU A 7 -67.03 38.39 10.69
C GLU A 7 -66.74 39.16 11.97
N ASN A 8 -66.18 38.45 12.95
CA ASN A 8 -65.54 39.10 14.09
C ASN A 8 -64.51 40.10 13.55
N PRO A 9 -64.39 41.31 14.12
CA PRO A 9 -63.29 42.20 13.76
C PRO A 9 -61.98 41.43 13.91
N PRO A 10 -61.03 41.57 12.97
CA PRO A 10 -59.76 40.86 13.06
C PRO A 10 -59.16 41.19 14.41
N SER A 11 -58.97 40.17 15.24
CA SER A 11 -58.23 40.30 16.49
C SER A 11 -56.92 41.00 16.15
N VAL A 12 -56.71 42.18 16.71
CA VAL A 12 -55.41 42.86 16.70
C VAL A 12 -54.45 41.82 17.27
N VAL A 13 -53.67 41.19 16.38
CA VAL A 13 -52.60 40.30 16.81
C VAL A 13 -51.67 41.21 17.59
N GLU A 14 -51.65 41.07 18.91
CA GLU A 14 -50.67 41.72 19.78
C GLU A 14 -49.30 41.19 19.36
N THR A 15 -48.68 41.83 18.38
CA THR A 15 -47.28 41.59 18.06
C THR A 15 -46.47 42.22 19.18
N PRO A 16 -45.59 41.46 19.87
CA PRO A 16 -44.86 41.94 21.05
C PRO A 16 -43.77 43.00 20.76
N TYR A 17 -43.74 43.54 19.53
CA TYR A 17 -42.73 44.44 19.02
C TYR A 17 -43.36 45.75 18.55
N SER A 18 -42.80 46.88 18.98
CA SER A 18 -43.17 48.20 18.47
C SER A 18 -42.48 48.47 17.12
N PRO A 19 -43.05 49.30 16.24
CA PRO A 19 -42.40 49.69 14.97
C PRO A 19 -40.99 50.28 15.16
N GLN A 20 -40.75 50.99 16.27
CA GLN A 20 -39.41 51.49 16.60
C GLN A 20 -38.40 50.37 16.87
N ARG A 21 -38.85 49.28 17.51
CA ARG A 21 -37.99 48.12 17.80
C ARG A 21 -37.62 47.37 16.53
N VAL A 22 -38.60 47.09 15.66
CA VAL A 22 -38.33 46.42 14.37
C VAL A 22 -37.48 47.29 13.43
N ALA A 23 -37.63 48.61 13.44
CA ALA A 23 -36.74 49.50 12.67
C ALA A 23 -35.30 49.54 13.22
N THR A 24 -35.14 49.35 14.54
CA THR A 24 -33.83 49.27 15.19
C THR A 24 -33.14 47.93 14.85
N ASP A 25 -33.90 46.84 14.91
CA ASP A 25 -33.41 45.49 14.55
C ASP A 25 -33.03 45.46 13.04
N LEU A 26 -33.85 46.06 12.17
CA LEU A 26 -33.55 46.25 10.74
C LEU A 26 -32.21 46.95 10.50
N MET A 27 -31.97 48.06 11.21
CA MET A 27 -30.72 48.82 11.09
C MET A 27 -29.52 48.04 11.63
N ALA A 28 -29.72 47.21 12.66
CA ALA A 28 -28.67 46.32 13.17
C ALA A 28 -28.31 45.24 12.16
N THR A 29 -29.31 44.57 11.57
CA THR A 29 -29.09 43.54 10.55
C THR A 29 -28.42 44.11 9.29
N ILE A 30 -28.80 45.31 8.83
CA ILE A 30 -28.11 46.00 7.72
C ILE A 30 -26.64 46.22 8.04
N LYS A 31 -26.34 46.68 9.26
CA LYS A 31 -24.97 46.93 9.69
C LYS A 31 -24.14 45.65 9.78
N ASP A 32 -24.74 44.57 10.26
CA ASP A 32 -24.08 43.26 10.35
C ASP A 32 -23.80 42.68 8.94
N ILE A 33 -24.67 42.94 7.96
CA ILE A 33 -24.44 42.62 6.54
C ILE A 33 -23.28 43.43 5.99
N GLU A 34 -23.24 44.74 6.24
CA GLU A 34 -22.15 45.61 5.79
C GLU A 34 -20.80 45.13 6.33
N GLU A 35 -20.72 44.80 7.62
CA GLU A 35 -19.52 44.27 8.27
C GLU A 35 -19.12 42.90 7.68
N ALA A 36 -20.08 42.00 7.46
CA ALA A 36 -19.81 40.69 6.85
C ALA A 36 -19.34 40.79 5.37
N ILE A 37 -19.85 41.77 4.61
CA ILE A 37 -19.41 42.05 3.24
C ILE A 37 -18.01 42.67 3.24
N GLU A 38 -17.71 43.57 4.18
CA GLU A 38 -16.38 44.17 4.33
C GLU A 38 -15.33 43.11 4.68
N ASP A 39 -15.59 42.27 5.68
CA ASP A 39 -14.77 41.12 6.07
C ASP A 39 -14.53 40.15 4.89
N SER A 40 -15.58 39.84 4.14
CA SER A 40 -15.49 38.98 2.95
C SER A 40 -14.67 39.65 1.84
N GLY A 41 -14.78 40.97 1.68
CA GLY A 41 -14.03 41.76 0.71
C GLY A 41 -12.54 41.82 1.05
N GLU A 42 -12.18 41.92 2.33
CA GLU A 42 -10.81 41.83 2.80
C GLU A 42 -10.21 40.43 2.56
N ALA A 43 -10.95 39.37 2.87
CA ALA A 43 -10.53 38.00 2.61
C ALA A 43 -10.28 37.73 1.11
N ILE A 44 -11.14 38.25 0.22
CA ILE A 44 -10.97 38.15 -1.24
C ILE A 44 -9.73 38.94 -1.69
N LYS A 45 -9.54 40.18 -1.22
CA LYS A 45 -8.35 40.99 -1.54
C LYS A 45 -7.06 40.33 -1.06
N GLU A 46 -7.09 39.64 0.09
CA GLU A 46 -5.95 38.88 0.59
C GLU A 46 -5.60 37.70 -0.33
N VAL A 47 -6.62 37.01 -0.88
CA VAL A 47 -6.44 35.93 -1.86
C VAL A 47 -5.95 36.47 -3.22
N GLU A 48 -6.47 37.61 -3.68
CA GLU A 48 -6.07 38.26 -4.93
C GLU A 48 -4.65 38.85 -4.86
N GLY A 49 -4.25 39.37 -3.69
CA GLY A 49 -2.92 39.92 -3.42
C GLY A 49 -1.80 38.88 -3.34
N ARG A 50 -2.14 37.59 -3.22
CA ARG A 50 -1.15 36.50 -3.22
C ARG A 50 -0.73 36.21 -4.67
N GLY A 51 0.56 36.30 -5.00
CA GLY A 51 1.07 36.01 -6.35
C GLY A 51 0.66 34.62 -6.87
N PHE A 52 0.58 34.46 -8.19
CA PHE A 52 0.09 33.25 -8.91
C PHE A 52 0.61 31.92 -8.34
N LEU A 53 1.90 31.84 -7.96
CA LEU A 53 2.52 30.63 -7.40
C LEU A 53 2.00 30.24 -6.00
N LYS A 54 1.58 31.19 -5.17
CA LYS A 54 1.03 30.90 -3.82
C LYS A 54 -0.43 30.46 -3.87
N ARG A 55 -1.21 30.99 -4.83
CA ARG A 55 -2.63 30.61 -5.09
C ARG A 55 -2.76 29.13 -5.48
N THR A 56 -1.81 28.60 -6.23
CA THR A 56 -1.90 27.25 -6.81
C THR A 56 -1.43 26.13 -5.86
N PHE A 57 -0.50 26.41 -4.93
CA PHE A 57 0.19 25.33 -4.20
C PHE A 57 -0.08 25.22 -2.70
N SER A 58 -0.73 26.19 -2.03
CA SER A 58 -0.87 26.12 -0.55
C SER A 58 -2.26 26.31 0.04
N SER A 59 -3.28 26.79 -0.69
CA SER A 59 -4.49 27.27 0.00
C SER A 59 -5.82 27.17 -0.74
N SER A 60 -5.92 26.58 -1.94
CA SER A 60 -7.20 26.54 -2.68
C SER A 60 -8.36 25.95 -1.88
N SER A 61 -8.16 24.88 -1.09
CA SER A 61 -9.23 24.30 -0.26
C SER A 61 -9.55 25.11 1.00
N LYS A 62 -8.55 25.73 1.65
CA LYS A 62 -8.77 26.55 2.84
C LYS A 62 -9.40 27.90 2.49
N ASP A 63 -8.95 28.51 1.40
CA ASP A 63 -9.49 29.77 0.89
C ASP A 63 -10.91 29.56 0.35
N LEU A 64 -11.21 28.43 -0.32
CA LEU A 64 -12.59 28.08 -0.71
C LEU A 64 -13.50 27.86 0.50
N VAL A 65 -13.02 27.19 1.55
CA VAL A 65 -13.79 26.99 2.79
C VAL A 65 -14.06 28.33 3.48
N THR A 66 -13.07 29.22 3.56
CA THR A 66 -13.25 30.57 4.14
C THR A 66 -14.22 31.42 3.32
N ILE A 67 -14.07 31.47 1.99
CA ILE A 67 -14.96 32.23 1.11
C ILE A 67 -16.38 31.67 1.15
N SER A 68 -16.53 30.34 1.16
CA SER A 68 -17.83 29.67 1.30
C SER A 68 -18.47 29.96 2.65
N GLY A 69 -17.68 30.00 3.73
CA GLY A 69 -18.15 30.38 5.07
C GLY A 69 -18.64 31.82 5.14
N SER A 70 -17.90 32.76 4.55
CA SER A 70 -18.32 34.16 4.46
C SER A 70 -19.57 34.35 3.60
N GLN A 71 -19.70 33.63 2.48
CA GLN A 71 -20.91 33.67 1.64
C GLN A 71 -22.13 33.10 2.36
N ASN A 72 -21.98 32.02 3.12
CA ASN A 72 -23.06 31.47 3.93
C ASN A 72 -23.51 32.47 5.01
N LYS A 73 -22.56 33.10 5.72
CA LYS A 73 -22.88 34.15 6.71
C LYS A 73 -23.63 35.34 6.10
N ILE A 74 -23.21 35.81 4.92
CA ILE A 74 -23.90 36.90 4.20
C ILE A 74 -25.32 36.47 3.80
N ASN A 75 -25.50 35.24 3.32
CA ASN A 75 -26.83 34.72 2.96
C ASN A 75 -27.76 34.66 4.18
N ASP A 76 -27.29 34.19 5.33
CA ASP A 76 -28.07 34.11 6.57
C ASP A 76 -28.54 35.50 7.06
N LEU A 77 -27.64 36.49 6.99
CA LEU A 77 -27.95 37.87 7.37
C LEU A 77 -28.94 38.52 6.37
N MET A 78 -28.79 38.27 5.07
CA MET A 78 -29.73 38.75 4.04
C MET A 78 -31.14 38.16 4.22
N LEU A 79 -31.24 36.89 4.65
CA LEU A 79 -32.53 36.27 4.95
C LEU A 79 -33.17 36.90 6.19
N SER A 80 -32.38 37.18 7.23
CA SER A 80 -32.83 37.89 8.44
C SER A 80 -33.37 39.29 8.12
N LEU A 81 -32.69 40.03 7.23
CA LEU A 81 -33.13 41.34 6.76
C LEU A 81 -34.50 41.28 6.06
N ILE A 82 -34.70 40.25 5.23
CA ILE A 82 -35.98 40.07 4.52
C ILE A 82 -37.11 39.78 5.52
N GLN A 83 -36.86 38.97 6.55
CA GLN A 83 -37.84 38.66 7.60
C GLN A 83 -38.24 39.91 8.41
N GLU A 84 -37.30 40.81 8.70
CA GLU A 84 -37.58 42.07 9.40
C GLU A 84 -38.42 43.04 8.54
N ILE A 85 -38.13 43.14 7.24
CA ILE A 85 -38.94 43.93 6.28
C ILE A 85 -40.36 43.37 6.16
N ILE A 86 -40.49 42.04 6.09
CA ILE A 86 -41.78 41.34 6.09
C ILE A 86 -42.58 41.70 7.34
N THR A 87 -41.95 41.63 8.50
CA THR A 87 -42.57 41.93 9.80
C THR A 87 -43.02 43.39 9.90
N LEU A 88 -42.19 44.33 9.42
CA LEU A 88 -42.51 45.77 9.40
C LEU A 88 -43.72 46.08 8.51
N ASN A 89 -43.80 45.44 7.34
CA ASN A 89 -44.92 45.59 6.41
C ASN A 89 -46.22 44.98 6.97
N ALA A 90 -46.13 43.81 7.62
CA ALA A 90 -47.28 43.18 8.27
C ALA A 90 -47.87 44.04 9.41
N MET A 91 -47.02 44.70 10.20
CA MET A 91 -47.45 45.65 11.22
C MET A 91 -48.09 46.92 10.64
N SER A 92 -47.53 47.46 9.56
CA SER A 92 -48.08 48.65 8.89
C SER A 92 -49.52 48.43 8.42
N TYR A 93 -49.85 47.21 7.97
CA TYR A 93 -51.20 46.79 7.64
C TYR A 93 -52.14 46.76 8.86
N SER A 94 -51.71 46.18 9.99
CA SER A 94 -52.57 46.11 11.19
C SER A 94 -52.93 47.49 11.75
N TYR A 95 -52.01 48.46 11.67
CA TYR A 95 -52.29 49.85 12.06
C TYR A 95 -53.30 50.50 11.12
N LEU A 96 -53.14 50.34 9.81
CA LEU A 96 -54.06 50.89 8.82
C LEU A 96 -55.50 50.35 9.01
N ALA A 97 -55.63 49.04 9.27
CA ALA A 97 -56.92 48.40 9.55
C ALA A 97 -57.58 48.94 10.83
N ALA A 98 -56.79 49.16 11.89
CA ALA A 98 -57.29 49.73 13.15
C ALA A 98 -57.77 51.19 12.97
N VAL A 99 -57.01 52.01 12.22
CA VAL A 99 -57.38 53.39 11.91
C VAL A 99 -58.68 53.45 11.10
N GLN A 100 -58.85 52.58 10.10
CA GLN A 100 -60.11 52.53 9.34
C GLN A 100 -61.29 52.14 10.23
N ALA A 101 -61.12 51.18 11.13
CA ALA A 101 -62.18 50.74 12.03
C ALA A 101 -62.65 51.88 12.96
N GLU A 102 -61.71 52.64 13.53
CA GLU A 102 -62.04 53.79 14.39
C GLU A 102 -62.65 54.95 13.59
N PHE A 103 -62.20 55.17 12.36
CA PHE A 103 -62.77 56.15 11.45
C PHE A 103 -64.23 55.81 11.10
N GLN A 104 -64.53 54.56 10.71
CA GLN A 104 -65.89 54.13 10.40
C GLN A 104 -66.82 54.21 11.61
N LYS A 105 -66.30 53.92 12.81
CA LYS A 105 -67.03 54.07 14.07
C LYS A 105 -67.38 55.53 14.32
N SER A 106 -66.41 56.44 14.20
CA SER A 106 -66.60 57.89 14.39
C SER A 106 -67.57 58.50 13.37
N VAL A 107 -67.61 57.97 12.14
CA VAL A 107 -68.54 58.38 11.09
C VAL A 107 -69.99 57.94 11.41
N LYS A 108 -70.17 56.76 12.02
CA LYS A 108 -71.50 56.21 12.35
C LYS A 108 -72.06 56.69 13.68
N GLU A 109 -71.19 56.85 14.68
CA GLU A 109 -71.57 57.10 16.07
C GLU A 109 -71.36 58.56 16.47
N GLY A 110 -70.79 59.39 15.59
CA GLY A 110 -70.31 60.72 15.93
C GLY A 110 -69.04 60.68 16.77
N TRP A 111 -68.49 61.85 17.10
CA TRP A 111 -67.33 61.95 18.00
C TRP A 111 -67.53 63.05 19.02
N VAL A 112 -66.76 62.97 20.11
CA VAL A 112 -66.75 63.98 21.15
C VAL A 112 -65.51 64.86 20.93
N ASP A 113 -65.71 66.17 20.81
CA ASP A 113 -64.60 67.12 20.66
C ASP A 113 -63.80 67.28 21.96
N SER A 114 -62.67 67.99 21.91
CA SER A 114 -61.81 68.25 23.08
C SER A 114 -62.51 69.05 24.20
N GLU A 115 -63.69 69.61 23.93
CA GLU A 115 -64.53 70.35 24.88
C GLU A 115 -65.69 69.49 25.41
N GLY A 116 -65.75 68.20 25.06
CA GLY A 116 -66.77 67.27 25.54
C GLY A 116 -68.10 67.35 24.78
N ARG A 117 -68.16 68.08 23.65
CA ARG A 117 -69.40 68.20 22.86
C ARG A 117 -69.47 67.13 21.80
N PHE A 118 -70.65 66.54 21.67
CA PHE A 118 -70.97 65.59 20.62
C PHE A 118 -71.11 66.30 19.27
N GLN A 119 -70.43 65.78 18.26
CA GLN A 119 -70.40 66.29 16.89
C GLN A 119 -70.83 65.16 15.94
N GLU A 120 -71.72 65.50 14.99
CA GLU A 120 -72.11 64.65 13.87
C GLU A 120 -71.64 65.28 12.55
N LEU A 121 -71.47 64.45 11.53
CA LEU A 121 -71.09 64.93 10.21
C LEU A 121 -72.25 65.67 9.53
N SER A 122 -71.93 66.75 8.81
CA SER A 122 -72.87 67.34 7.85
C SER A 122 -73.07 66.41 6.65
N GLU A 123 -74.12 66.59 5.85
CA GLU A 123 -74.37 65.81 4.62
C GLU A 123 -73.16 65.81 3.66
N SER A 124 -72.48 66.95 3.51
CA SER A 124 -71.21 67.05 2.77
C SER A 124 -70.05 66.29 3.44
N GLY A 125 -70.02 66.26 4.77
CA GLY A 125 -69.06 65.51 5.56
C GLY A 125 -69.29 64.00 5.47
N GLU A 126 -70.55 63.55 5.44
CA GLU A 126 -70.93 62.15 5.22
C GLU A 126 -70.55 61.66 3.82
N ALA A 127 -70.78 62.48 2.79
CA ALA A 127 -70.38 62.16 1.41
C ALA A 127 -68.84 62.06 1.28
N PHE A 128 -68.10 62.98 1.92
CA PHE A 128 -66.65 62.93 1.99
C PHE A 128 -66.16 61.68 2.77
N ALA A 129 -66.76 61.40 3.93
CA ALA A 129 -66.41 60.25 4.75
C ALA A 129 -66.68 58.92 4.04
N THR A 130 -67.75 58.83 3.26
CA THR A 130 -68.06 57.66 2.43
C THR A 130 -66.98 57.44 1.36
N THR A 131 -66.57 58.51 0.68
CA THR A 131 -65.49 58.46 -0.33
C THR A 131 -64.15 58.07 0.32
N ALA A 132 -63.82 58.65 1.47
CA ALA A 132 -62.63 58.30 2.24
C ALA A 132 -62.66 56.84 2.70
N SER A 133 -63.81 56.34 3.17
CA SER A 133 -63.97 54.94 3.57
C SER A 133 -63.80 53.97 2.40
N ASP A 134 -64.28 54.31 1.19
CA ASP A 134 -64.05 53.50 -0.02
C ASP A 134 -62.56 53.45 -0.40
N ILE A 135 -61.85 54.59 -0.34
CA ILE A 135 -60.40 54.66 -0.56
C ILE A 135 -59.66 53.81 0.47
N PHE A 136 -59.98 53.94 1.77
CA PHE A 136 -59.37 53.11 2.81
C PHE A 136 -59.66 51.62 2.61
N GLY A 137 -60.87 51.25 2.19
CA GLY A 137 -61.24 49.88 1.89
C GLY A 137 -60.36 49.28 0.79
N LYS A 138 -60.18 50.01 -0.32
CA LYS A 138 -59.30 49.61 -1.43
C LYS A 138 -57.83 49.51 -1.00
N ILE A 139 -57.33 50.43 -0.18
CA ILE A 139 -55.96 50.38 0.34
C ILE A 139 -55.77 49.15 1.25
N ILE A 140 -56.75 48.84 2.09
CA ILE A 140 -56.70 47.67 3.00
C ILE A 140 -56.79 46.37 2.22
N GLU A 141 -57.62 46.29 1.19
CA GLU A 141 -57.69 45.12 0.32
C GLU A 141 -56.36 44.91 -0.43
N GLY A 142 -55.78 45.97 -1.01
CA GLY A 142 -54.46 45.91 -1.63
C GLY A 142 -53.35 45.53 -0.64
N SER A 143 -53.44 46.04 0.59
CA SER A 143 -52.47 45.73 1.66
C SER A 143 -52.62 44.30 2.17
N ARG A 144 -53.86 43.75 2.24
CA ARG A 144 -54.12 42.35 2.56
C ARG A 144 -53.52 41.42 1.50
N SER A 145 -53.76 41.71 0.22
CA SER A 145 -53.15 40.94 -0.87
C SER A 145 -51.62 40.97 -0.82
N THR A 146 -51.04 42.11 -0.45
CA THR A 146 -49.59 42.24 -0.26
C THR A 146 -49.11 41.43 0.94
N ARG A 147 -49.86 41.43 2.06
CA ARG A 147 -49.58 40.60 3.23
C ARG A 147 -49.61 39.11 2.88
N ASP A 148 -50.62 38.63 2.16
CA ASP A 148 -50.70 37.21 1.79
C ASP A 148 -49.49 36.76 0.94
N LYS A 149 -49.02 37.63 0.04
CA LYS A 149 -47.79 37.41 -0.74
C LYS A 149 -46.55 37.41 0.14
N ILE A 150 -46.50 38.31 1.13
CA ILE A 150 -45.43 38.39 2.10
C ILE A 150 -45.37 37.12 2.96
N ASP A 151 -46.50 36.65 3.47
CA ASP A 151 -46.60 35.45 4.29
C ASP A 151 -46.16 34.21 3.47
N LEU A 152 -46.61 34.08 2.22
CA LEU A 152 -46.17 33.01 1.31
C LEU A 152 -44.66 33.07 1.04
N ASN A 153 -44.12 34.27 0.82
CA ASN A 153 -42.69 34.45 0.62
C ASN A 153 -41.90 34.11 1.89
N SER A 154 -42.42 34.44 3.08
CA SER A 154 -41.82 34.08 4.36
C SER A 154 -41.69 32.57 4.49
N THR A 155 -42.75 31.81 4.17
CA THR A 155 -42.69 30.34 4.18
C THR A 155 -41.64 29.80 3.20
N ARG A 156 -41.60 30.34 1.97
CA ARG A 156 -40.61 29.91 0.97
C ARG A 156 -39.17 30.21 1.40
N ILE A 157 -38.96 31.34 2.10
CA ILE A 157 -37.67 31.72 2.68
C ILE A 157 -37.25 30.72 3.74
N GLU A 158 -38.17 30.32 4.61
CA GLU A 158 -37.94 29.27 5.62
C GLU A 158 -37.53 27.94 4.97
N ASP A 159 -38.23 27.52 3.91
CA ASP A 159 -37.92 26.29 3.18
C ASP A 159 -36.51 26.36 2.55
N ILE A 160 -36.15 27.51 1.97
CA ILE A 160 -34.80 27.74 1.42
C ILE A 160 -33.76 27.67 2.53
N HIS A 161 -34.02 28.23 3.71
CA HIS A 161 -33.10 28.18 4.85
C HIS A 161 -32.83 26.73 5.27
N GLN A 162 -33.88 25.93 5.44
CA GLN A 162 -33.73 24.51 5.79
C GLN A 162 -32.94 23.73 4.74
N PHE A 163 -33.17 24.01 3.45
CA PHE A 163 -32.42 23.38 2.38
C PHE A 163 -30.93 23.77 2.40
N LEU A 164 -30.62 25.05 2.63
CA LEU A 164 -29.25 25.54 2.71
C LEU A 164 -28.50 24.99 3.93
N GLU A 165 -29.16 24.86 5.08
CA GLU A 165 -28.58 24.27 6.29
C GLU A 165 -28.22 22.78 6.08
N GLN A 166 -29.12 22.03 5.44
CA GLN A 166 -28.86 20.63 5.04
C GLN A 166 -27.68 20.53 4.06
N LYS A 167 -27.62 21.45 3.09
CA LYS A 167 -26.53 21.50 2.12
C LYS A 167 -25.19 21.80 2.78
N THR A 168 -25.14 22.77 3.70
CA THR A 168 -23.91 23.10 4.45
C THR A 168 -23.42 21.90 5.25
N THR A 169 -24.33 21.21 5.96
CA THR A 169 -24.00 19.99 6.70
C THR A 169 -23.43 18.90 5.79
N LEU A 170 -24.02 18.71 4.59
CA LEU A 170 -23.54 17.74 3.61
C LEU A 170 -22.15 18.11 3.08
N ASP A 171 -21.92 19.38 2.76
CA ASP A 171 -20.64 19.86 2.23
C ASP A 171 -19.51 19.74 3.29
N GLU A 172 -19.82 19.95 4.57
CA GLU A 172 -18.91 19.69 5.69
C GLU A 172 -18.58 18.19 5.83
N GLN A 173 -19.59 17.31 5.78
CA GLN A 173 -19.39 15.87 5.85
C GLN A 173 -18.51 15.37 4.70
N GLN A 174 -18.78 15.82 3.47
CA GLN A 174 -17.98 15.46 2.30
C GLN A 174 -16.53 15.93 2.43
N SER A 175 -16.31 17.12 3.00
CA SER A 175 -14.97 17.64 3.25
C SER A 175 -14.18 16.75 4.23
N GLN A 176 -14.85 16.25 5.28
CA GLN A 176 -14.26 15.31 6.24
C GLN A 176 -13.96 13.95 5.61
N ASP A 177 -14.86 13.43 4.78
CA ASP A 177 -14.68 12.16 4.06
C ASP A 177 -13.49 12.23 3.10
N ILE A 178 -13.36 13.32 2.33
CA ILE A 178 -12.23 13.57 1.43
C ILE A 178 -10.92 13.63 2.21
N ALA A 179 -10.89 14.33 3.36
CA ALA A 179 -9.70 14.40 4.20
C ALA A 179 -9.28 13.02 4.72
N SER A 180 -10.25 12.21 5.15
CA SER A 180 -10.04 10.83 5.63
C SER A 180 -9.50 9.93 4.52
N LEU A 181 -10.09 9.97 3.32
CA LEU A 181 -9.62 9.23 2.15
C LEU A 181 -8.19 9.61 1.77
N LYS A 182 -7.86 10.90 1.81
CA LYS A 182 -6.50 11.39 1.51
C LYS A 182 -5.48 10.87 2.53
N SER A 183 -5.86 10.79 3.80
CA SER A 183 -5.01 10.20 4.85
C SER A 183 -4.76 8.71 4.60
N ALA A 184 -5.81 7.93 4.35
CA ALA A 184 -5.71 6.50 4.06
C ALA A 184 -4.88 6.21 2.79
N LEU A 185 -5.00 7.06 1.77
CA LEU A 185 -4.20 6.93 0.54
C LEU A 185 -2.72 7.17 0.80
N ARG A 186 -2.36 8.15 1.64
CA ARG A 186 -0.96 8.40 2.03
C ARG A 186 -0.37 7.22 2.78
N GLU A 187 -1.12 6.66 3.74
CA GLU A 187 -0.69 5.47 4.48
C GLU A 187 -0.44 4.28 3.53
N LYS A 188 -1.38 4.00 2.62
CA LYS A 188 -1.19 2.96 1.59
C LYS A 188 0.03 3.22 0.71
N SER A 189 0.29 4.47 0.33
CA SER A 189 1.48 4.83 -0.45
C SER A 189 2.77 4.53 0.32
N THR A 190 2.80 4.81 1.62
CA THR A 190 3.96 4.49 2.47
C THR A 190 4.17 2.98 2.60
N ILE A 191 3.09 2.21 2.77
CA ILE A 191 3.16 0.73 2.82
C ILE A 191 3.70 0.16 1.52
N ILE A 192 3.23 0.66 0.37
CA ILE A 192 3.70 0.21 -0.95
C ILE A 192 5.21 0.47 -1.11
N GLU A 193 5.68 1.64 -0.68
CA GLU A 193 7.11 1.97 -0.72
C GLU A 193 7.93 1.02 0.17
N GLN A 194 7.46 0.74 1.38
CA GLN A 194 8.11 -0.23 2.28
C GLN A 194 8.15 -1.64 1.67
N GLN A 195 7.04 -2.11 1.08
CA GLN A 195 6.98 -3.40 0.41
C GLN A 195 7.92 -3.47 -0.80
N SER A 196 8.00 -2.40 -1.59
CA SER A 196 8.94 -2.29 -2.71
C SER A 196 10.40 -2.44 -2.26
N GLN A 197 10.76 -1.82 -1.13
CA GLN A 197 12.09 -1.96 -0.54
C GLN A 197 12.36 -3.38 -0.03
N GLN A 198 11.37 -4.03 0.60
CA GLN A 198 11.47 -5.43 1.03
C GLN A 198 11.64 -6.39 -0.16
N VAL A 199 10.95 -6.16 -1.27
CA VAL A 199 11.11 -6.97 -2.49
C VAL A 199 12.52 -6.83 -3.05
N LYS A 200 13.08 -5.61 -3.07
CA LYS A 200 14.46 -5.38 -3.50
C LYS A 200 15.48 -6.13 -2.64
N SER A 201 15.38 -6.02 -1.32
CA SER A 201 16.31 -6.72 -0.42
C SER A 201 16.20 -8.24 -0.53
N LEU A 202 14.97 -8.77 -0.73
CA LEU A 202 14.78 -10.20 -0.97
C LEU A 202 15.41 -10.65 -2.30
N ALA A 203 15.29 -9.85 -3.36
CA ALA A 203 15.91 -10.14 -4.65
C ALA A 203 17.45 -10.19 -4.54
N GLU A 204 18.06 -9.25 -3.80
CA GLU A 204 19.50 -9.25 -3.53
C GLU A 204 19.93 -10.51 -2.74
N ALA A 205 19.18 -10.87 -1.70
CA ALA A 205 19.45 -12.07 -0.91
C ALA A 205 19.32 -13.36 -1.75
N LEU A 206 18.33 -13.43 -2.64
CA LEU A 206 18.17 -14.54 -3.57
C LEU A 206 19.34 -14.64 -4.56
N GLN A 207 19.81 -13.50 -5.08
CA GLN A 207 20.96 -13.46 -5.97
C GLN A 207 22.23 -13.95 -5.26
N SER A 208 22.48 -13.52 -4.02
CA SER A 208 23.59 -14.01 -3.20
C SER A 208 23.50 -15.52 -2.91
N LYS A 209 22.30 -16.04 -2.62
CA LYS A 209 22.12 -17.49 -2.47
C LYS A 209 22.38 -18.25 -3.77
N LYS A 210 21.98 -17.69 -4.91
CA LYS A 210 22.23 -18.30 -6.23
C LYS A 210 23.72 -18.41 -6.53
N THR A 211 24.50 -17.37 -6.24
CA THR A 211 25.96 -17.41 -6.42
C THR A 211 26.58 -18.47 -5.50
N LEU A 212 26.18 -18.52 -4.23
CA LEU A 212 26.67 -19.54 -3.29
C LEU A 212 26.36 -20.97 -3.76
N ILE A 213 25.14 -21.22 -4.25
CA ILE A 213 24.76 -22.54 -4.79
C ILE A 213 25.64 -22.90 -5.99
N THR A 214 25.98 -21.92 -6.83
CA THR A 214 26.84 -22.13 -8.00
C THR A 214 28.26 -22.50 -7.57
N GLU A 215 28.82 -21.79 -6.60
CA GLU A 215 30.14 -22.07 -6.01
C GLU A 215 30.16 -23.47 -5.37
N GLN A 216 29.16 -23.81 -4.56
CA GLN A 216 29.05 -25.14 -3.95
C GLN A 216 28.93 -26.24 -5.00
N SER A 217 28.18 -26.01 -6.08
CA SER A 217 28.07 -26.96 -7.18
C SER A 217 29.40 -27.18 -7.89
N GLN A 218 30.21 -26.14 -8.08
CA GLN A 218 31.56 -26.25 -8.65
C GLN A 218 32.49 -27.05 -7.73
N GLN A 219 32.47 -26.76 -6.42
CA GLN A 219 33.24 -27.51 -5.43
C GLN A 219 32.86 -29.00 -5.40
N LEU A 220 31.57 -29.31 -5.49
CA LEU A 220 31.10 -30.70 -5.57
C LEU A 220 31.56 -31.41 -6.85
N GLN A 221 31.60 -30.72 -7.99
CA GLN A 221 32.13 -31.26 -9.24
C GLN A 221 33.62 -31.53 -9.15
N GLU A 222 34.40 -30.61 -8.58
CA GLU A 222 35.83 -30.80 -8.37
C GLU A 222 36.12 -31.98 -7.45
N MET A 223 35.39 -32.09 -6.33
CA MET A 223 35.52 -33.22 -5.41
C MET A 223 35.15 -34.56 -6.07
N ARG A 224 34.13 -34.61 -6.94
CA ARG A 224 33.83 -35.80 -7.74
C ARG A 224 34.99 -36.18 -8.64
N ARG A 225 35.58 -35.21 -9.35
CA ARG A 225 36.73 -35.46 -10.24
C ARG A 225 37.90 -36.06 -9.46
N LEU A 226 38.18 -35.53 -8.27
CA LEU A 226 39.25 -36.05 -7.41
C LEU A 226 38.96 -37.47 -6.92
N LEU A 227 37.70 -37.80 -6.59
CA LEU A 227 37.31 -39.16 -6.22
C LEU A 227 37.47 -40.14 -7.39
N GLU A 228 37.06 -39.76 -8.59
CA GLU A 228 37.24 -40.58 -9.80
C GLU A 228 38.73 -40.80 -10.13
N GLU A 229 39.55 -39.77 -9.95
CA GLU A 229 41.02 -39.86 -10.10
C GLU A 229 41.63 -40.82 -9.08
N GLN A 230 41.20 -40.73 -7.81
CA GLN A 230 41.64 -41.63 -6.75
C GLN A 230 41.23 -43.09 -7.02
N GLU A 231 39.99 -43.32 -7.44
CA GLU A 231 39.49 -44.68 -7.77
C GLU A 231 40.29 -45.31 -8.91
N SER A 232 40.64 -44.52 -9.93
CA SER A 232 41.53 -44.95 -11.03
C SER A 232 42.93 -45.33 -10.53
N VAL A 233 43.53 -44.52 -9.66
CA VAL A 233 44.83 -44.80 -9.05
C VAL A 233 44.78 -46.07 -8.20
N ASP A 234 43.74 -46.23 -7.39
CA ASP A 234 43.56 -47.43 -6.56
C ASP A 234 43.39 -48.68 -7.44
N GLY A 235 42.68 -48.58 -8.56
CA GLY A 235 42.59 -49.64 -9.57
C GLY A 235 43.94 -50.00 -10.20
N GLN A 236 44.76 -48.99 -10.54
CA GLN A 236 46.13 -49.22 -11.04
C GLN A 236 47.03 -49.88 -10.00
N HIS A 237 46.92 -49.47 -8.72
CA HIS A 237 47.65 -50.09 -7.63
C HIS A 237 47.23 -51.54 -7.41
N ALA A 238 45.93 -51.83 -7.46
CA ALA A 238 45.41 -53.19 -7.36
C ALA A 238 45.96 -54.08 -8.49
N GLN A 239 46.00 -53.58 -9.73
CA GLN A 239 46.55 -54.31 -10.87
C GLN A 239 48.05 -54.61 -10.69
N LYS A 240 48.84 -53.62 -10.26
CA LYS A 240 50.27 -53.83 -9.97
C LYS A 240 50.51 -54.84 -8.85
N LEU A 241 49.64 -54.87 -7.82
CA LEU A 241 49.72 -55.87 -6.77
C LEU A 241 49.45 -57.28 -7.30
N ILE A 242 48.47 -57.45 -8.19
CA ILE A 242 48.18 -58.73 -8.85
C ILE A 242 49.40 -59.18 -9.68
N GLU A 243 49.95 -58.30 -10.52
CA GLU A 243 51.15 -58.59 -11.33
C GLU A 243 52.34 -58.99 -10.45
N LEU A 244 52.57 -58.29 -9.34
CA LEU A 244 53.66 -58.62 -8.40
C LEU A 244 53.45 -59.99 -7.74
N VAL A 245 52.21 -60.34 -7.40
CA VAL A 245 51.87 -61.65 -6.82
C VAL A 245 52.12 -62.77 -7.84
N ASP A 246 51.72 -62.58 -9.10
CA ASP A 246 51.98 -63.54 -10.18
C ASP A 246 53.49 -63.74 -10.40
N ASP A 247 54.26 -62.65 -10.44
CA ASP A 247 55.73 -62.67 -10.55
C ASP A 247 56.38 -63.44 -9.38
N LEU A 248 55.88 -63.25 -8.15
CA LEU A 248 56.36 -63.96 -6.97
C LEU A 248 56.03 -65.47 -7.06
N GLN A 249 54.83 -65.84 -7.47
CA GLN A 249 54.45 -67.25 -7.68
C GLN A 249 55.31 -67.90 -8.77
N GLN A 250 55.59 -67.19 -9.86
CA GLN A 250 56.47 -67.68 -10.91
C GLN A 250 57.89 -67.90 -10.39
N LYS A 251 58.43 -66.97 -9.58
CA LYS A 251 59.73 -67.12 -8.94
C LYS A 251 59.77 -68.27 -7.94
N GLU A 252 58.70 -68.49 -7.19
CA GLU A 252 58.58 -69.66 -6.31
C GLU A 252 58.61 -70.97 -7.11
N ALA A 253 57.87 -71.05 -8.22
CA ALA A 253 57.89 -72.21 -9.12
C ALA A 253 59.27 -72.43 -9.77
N GLN A 254 59.97 -71.37 -10.18
CA GLN A 254 61.34 -71.45 -10.66
C GLN A 254 62.30 -71.93 -9.57
N GLY A 255 62.13 -71.45 -8.33
CA GLY A 255 62.86 -71.92 -7.16
C GLY A 255 62.68 -73.42 -6.93
N ALA A 256 61.43 -73.89 -6.91
CA ALA A 256 61.11 -75.31 -6.78
C ALA A 256 61.70 -76.15 -7.92
N SER A 257 61.64 -75.67 -9.17
CA SER A 257 62.25 -76.35 -10.32
C SER A 257 63.77 -76.41 -10.20
N ARG A 258 64.41 -75.32 -9.74
CA ARG A 258 65.86 -75.28 -9.51
C ARG A 258 66.26 -76.27 -8.41
N ASP A 259 65.49 -76.32 -7.32
CA ASP A 259 65.78 -77.22 -6.21
C ASP A 259 65.60 -78.69 -6.63
N SER A 260 64.59 -79.01 -7.44
CA SER A 260 64.46 -80.34 -8.07
C SER A 260 65.63 -80.67 -9.00
N ALA A 261 66.14 -79.70 -9.78
CA ALA A 261 67.30 -79.90 -10.64
C ALA A 261 68.58 -80.14 -9.81
N ILE A 262 68.75 -79.46 -8.68
CA ILE A 262 69.84 -79.69 -7.73
C ILE A 262 69.76 -81.10 -7.14
N LEU A 263 68.58 -81.56 -6.74
CA LEU A 263 68.38 -82.93 -6.27
C LEU A 263 68.74 -83.96 -7.34
N GLY A 264 68.26 -83.78 -8.58
CA GLY A 264 68.61 -84.66 -9.70
C GLY A 264 70.11 -84.66 -10.03
N LEU A 265 70.77 -83.50 -9.98
CA LEU A 265 72.23 -83.41 -10.13
C LEU A 265 72.95 -84.14 -8.99
N ASN A 266 72.48 -84.01 -7.75
CA ASN A 266 73.04 -84.73 -6.61
C ASN A 266 72.91 -86.25 -6.78
N GLU A 267 71.76 -86.76 -7.24
CA GLU A 267 71.59 -88.18 -7.55
C GLU A 267 72.56 -88.65 -8.64
N VAL A 268 72.76 -87.84 -9.69
CA VAL A 268 73.76 -88.14 -10.74
C VAL A 268 75.17 -88.16 -10.17
N VAL A 269 75.53 -87.18 -9.32
CA VAL A 269 76.83 -87.13 -8.64
C VAL A 269 77.02 -88.35 -7.74
N GLU A 270 76.04 -88.72 -6.92
CA GLU A 270 76.07 -89.92 -6.08
C GLU A 270 76.19 -91.20 -6.91
N GLY A 271 75.47 -91.29 -8.03
CA GLY A 271 75.56 -92.39 -8.98
C GLY A 271 76.94 -92.49 -9.65
N LEU A 272 77.53 -91.35 -10.03
CA LEU A 272 78.89 -91.27 -10.54
C LEU A 272 79.91 -91.68 -9.48
N VAL A 273 79.78 -91.19 -8.24
CA VAL A 273 80.62 -91.58 -7.09
C VAL A 273 80.54 -93.09 -6.87
N SER A 274 79.35 -93.68 -6.89
CA SER A 274 79.14 -95.12 -6.72
C SER A 274 79.75 -95.94 -7.87
N ARG A 275 79.65 -95.46 -9.11
CA ARG A 275 80.33 -96.07 -10.27
C ARG A 275 81.85 -95.99 -10.12
N LEU A 276 82.36 -94.85 -9.64
CA LEU A 276 83.77 -94.64 -9.39
C LEU A 276 84.28 -95.58 -8.28
N ASP A 277 83.52 -95.76 -7.21
CA ASP A 277 83.82 -96.73 -6.14
C ASP A 277 83.80 -98.18 -6.66
N ASN A 278 82.82 -98.55 -7.49
CA ASN A 278 82.79 -99.86 -8.13
C ASN A 278 83.96 -100.09 -9.11
N LEU A 279 84.35 -99.08 -9.88
CA LEU A 279 85.54 -99.13 -10.74
C LEU A 279 86.81 -99.23 -9.90
N GLN A 280 86.88 -98.54 -8.76
CA GLN A 280 88.01 -98.62 -7.83
C GLN A 280 88.09 -100.00 -7.18
N LYS A 281 86.97 -100.59 -6.74
CA LYS A 281 86.90 -101.98 -6.28
C LYS A 281 87.30 -102.96 -7.37
N ARG A 282 86.81 -102.81 -8.61
CA ARG A 282 87.23 -103.63 -9.76
C ARG A 282 88.72 -103.48 -10.06
N SER A 283 89.26 -102.28 -9.99
CA SER A 283 90.70 -102.00 -10.13
C SER A 283 91.49 -102.71 -9.02
N GLN A 284 91.07 -102.61 -7.76
CA GLN A 284 91.69 -103.35 -6.65
C GLN A 284 91.57 -104.87 -6.83
N THR A 285 90.48 -105.36 -7.40
CA THR A 285 90.30 -106.79 -7.74
C THR A 285 91.23 -107.20 -8.89
N LEU A 286 91.39 -106.36 -9.91
CA LEU A 286 92.33 -106.55 -11.03
C LEU A 286 93.79 -106.48 -10.59
N VAL A 287 94.12 -105.62 -9.62
CA VAL A 287 95.45 -105.57 -8.98
C VAL A 287 95.66 -106.80 -8.10
N ALA A 288 94.63 -107.30 -7.39
CA ALA A 288 94.71 -108.55 -6.64
C ALA A 288 94.84 -109.77 -7.58
N VAL A 289 94.19 -109.76 -8.75
CA VAL A 289 94.30 -110.80 -9.79
C VAL A 289 95.65 -110.70 -10.51
N SER A 290 96.20 -109.50 -10.76
CA SER A 290 97.54 -109.34 -11.34
C SER A 290 98.65 -109.66 -10.34
N ALA A 291 98.41 -109.51 -9.04
CA ALA A 291 99.31 -110.00 -8.00
C ALA A 291 99.28 -111.53 -7.85
N MET A 292 98.17 -112.20 -8.19
CA MET A 292 98.09 -113.67 -8.25
C MET A 292 98.60 -114.27 -9.57
N LEU A 293 98.48 -113.56 -10.69
CA LEU A 293 99.01 -113.94 -12.01
C LEU A 293 100.33 -113.21 -12.28
N GLY A 294 101.36 -113.62 -11.56
CA GLY A 294 102.73 -113.25 -11.93
C GLY A 294 103.08 -113.79 -13.33
N VAL A 295 103.86 -112.97 -14.05
CA VAL A 295 104.97 -113.32 -14.97
C VAL A 295 104.83 -112.80 -16.42
N CYS A 296 105.85 -112.00 -16.79
CA CYS A 296 106.48 -111.80 -18.11
C CYS A 296 106.06 -110.66 -19.08
N THR A 297 107.05 -109.77 -19.28
CA THR A 297 107.59 -109.20 -20.54
C THR A 297 107.17 -107.83 -21.09
N VAL A 298 108.16 -106.90 -21.04
CA VAL A 298 108.78 -106.10 -22.13
C VAL A 298 107.92 -105.07 -22.91
N GLY A 299 108.35 -103.80 -22.86
CA GLY A 299 108.78 -103.09 -24.09
C GLY A 299 108.02 -101.87 -24.60
N LEU A 300 108.73 -100.73 -24.60
CA LEU A 300 108.81 -99.68 -25.64
C LEU A 300 107.57 -98.83 -26.06
N ALA A 301 107.65 -97.54 -25.69
CA ALA A 301 107.92 -96.37 -26.56
C ALA A 301 106.82 -95.67 -27.41
N VAL A 302 106.97 -94.32 -27.43
CA VAL A 302 106.48 -93.29 -28.40
C VAL A 302 104.97 -92.98 -28.36
N GLY A 303 104.45 -91.73 -28.40
CA GLY A 303 104.94 -90.37 -28.53
C GLY A 303 103.77 -89.40 -28.84
N PHE A 304 104.00 -88.09 -28.66
CA PHE A 304 103.36 -86.92 -29.30
C PHE A 304 101.84 -86.62 -29.20
N GLY A 305 101.53 -85.36 -28.83
CA GLY A 305 100.72 -84.50 -29.71
C GLY A 305 99.48 -83.76 -29.17
N LEU A 306 99.68 -82.46 -28.85
CA LEU A 306 98.86 -81.27 -29.15
C LEU A 306 97.32 -81.19 -28.90
N VAL A 307 96.94 -80.19 -28.07
CA VAL A 307 96.18 -78.95 -28.36
C VAL A 307 94.88 -79.04 -29.21
N VAL A 308 93.77 -78.43 -28.72
CA VAL A 308 93.04 -77.29 -29.35
C VAL A 308 91.88 -76.77 -28.48
N SER A 309 91.83 -75.44 -28.41
CA SER A 309 90.83 -74.42 -28.04
C SER A 309 89.32 -74.72 -27.93
N GLY A 310 88.66 -74.00 -27.02
CA GLY A 310 87.95 -72.75 -27.37
C GLY A 310 86.40 -72.68 -27.28
N VAL A 311 85.91 -71.57 -26.70
CA VAL A 311 84.66 -70.81 -27.00
C VAL A 311 83.36 -71.48 -26.52
N LEU A 312 82.45 -70.87 -25.73
CA LEU A 312 81.90 -69.50 -25.65
C LEU A 312 81.55 -69.16 -24.20
#